data_AF-A0A1G1QA74-F1
#
_entry.id   AF-A0A1G1QA74-F1
#
_cell.length_a   1.000
_cell.length_b   1.000
_cell.length_c   1.000
_cell.angle_alpha   90.00
_cell.angle_beta   90.00
_cell.angle_gamma   90.00
#
_symmetry.space_group_name_H-M   'P 1'
#
loop_
_entity.id
_entity.type
_entity.pdbx_description
1 polymer ?
#
loop_
_entity_poly.entity_id
_entity_poly.type
_entity_poly.pdbx_seq_one_letter_code
_entity_poly.pdbx_strand_id
1 'polypeptide(L)'
;MIFFNTSGQFSFWYYAKNLGYYSDLQKVYLGEYEGNRMEGVLTGQFAHQTGEFKGVKYAAMKYDYNIFDKEGHFRRIVSAQDKGGVQVIFKQAPVKYEGNSDRVWVFLTRCEEDLKDIILGAFGLRGKVIMEFKGDGAQIYLYDMSRR
;
A
#
# COMPACT_ATOMS: atom_id res chain seq x y z
N MET A 1 -7.49 -0.62 -3.66
CA MET A 1 -6.03 -0.88 -3.58
C MET A 1 -5.54 -0.61 -2.16
N ILE A 2 -4.43 -1.21 -1.71
CA ILE A 2 -3.92 -1.05 -0.34
C ILE A 2 -2.49 -0.48 -0.37
N PHE A 3 -2.22 0.47 0.53
CA PHE A 3 -0.92 1.10 0.74
C PHE A 3 -0.48 0.97 2.19
N PHE A 4 0.80 0.74 2.42
CA PHE A 4 1.39 0.66 3.75
C PHE A 4 2.66 1.49 3.87
N ASN A 5 3.01 1.90 5.09
CA ASN A 5 4.41 2.09 5.44
C ASN A 5 5.05 0.76 5.86
N THR A 6 6.39 0.66 5.81
CA THR A 6 7.15 -0.60 6.02
C THR A 6 6.71 -1.40 7.25
N SER A 7 6.35 -0.72 8.35
CA SER A 7 6.08 -1.35 9.64
C SER A 7 4.75 -2.13 9.71
N GLY A 8 3.77 -1.86 8.84
CA GLY A 8 2.41 -2.42 8.96
C GLY A 8 2.14 -3.67 8.10
N GLN A 9 3.00 -3.93 7.10
CA GLN A 9 2.70 -4.86 6.02
C GLN A 9 2.63 -6.32 6.48
N PHE A 10 3.59 -6.79 7.28
CA PHE A 10 3.67 -8.21 7.62
C PHE A 10 2.51 -8.69 8.49
N SER A 11 2.17 -7.95 9.55
CA SER A 11 1.04 -8.32 10.41
C SER A 11 -0.28 -8.31 9.64
N PHE A 12 -0.45 -7.36 8.71
CA PHE A 12 -1.61 -7.33 7.85
C PHE A 12 -1.70 -8.53 6.90
N TRP A 13 -0.59 -9.11 6.43
CA TRP A 13 -0.70 -10.28 5.56
C TRP A 13 -0.76 -11.60 6.30
N TYR A 14 -0.09 -11.69 7.43
CA TYR A 14 -0.04 -12.89 8.26
C TYR A 14 -1.45 -13.36 8.68
N TYR A 15 -2.35 -12.42 9.00
CA TYR A 15 -3.70 -12.73 9.48
C TYR A 15 -4.77 -12.83 8.38
N ALA A 16 -4.40 -12.70 7.09
CA ALA A 16 -5.37 -12.62 5.99
C ALA A 16 -6.29 -13.83 5.87
N LYS A 17 -5.76 -15.04 6.08
CA LYS A 17 -6.55 -16.27 6.10
C LYS A 17 -7.40 -16.38 7.36
N ASN A 18 -6.77 -16.21 8.53
CA ASN A 18 -7.42 -16.48 9.83
C ASN A 18 -8.56 -15.51 10.13
N LEU A 19 -8.47 -14.28 9.63
CA LEU A 19 -9.52 -13.26 9.73
C LEU A 19 -10.44 -13.23 8.49
N GLY A 20 -10.26 -14.16 7.54
CA GLY A 20 -11.16 -14.38 6.41
C GLY A 20 -11.06 -13.38 5.26
N TYR A 21 -10.40 -12.23 5.39
CA TYR A 21 -10.41 -11.20 4.34
C TYR A 21 -9.58 -11.56 3.09
N TYR A 22 -8.80 -12.64 3.10
CA TYR A 22 -8.08 -13.10 1.91
C TYR A 22 -9.00 -13.36 0.69
N SER A 23 -10.24 -13.82 0.91
CA SER A 23 -11.20 -14.05 -0.18
C SER A 23 -11.60 -12.77 -0.89
N ASP A 24 -11.58 -11.63 -0.18
CA ASP A 24 -12.11 -10.35 -0.64
C ASP A 24 -11.04 -9.50 -1.35
N LEU A 25 -9.78 -9.93 -1.30
CA LEU A 25 -8.66 -9.24 -1.92
C LEU A 25 -8.68 -9.43 -3.44
N GLN A 26 -8.46 -8.33 -4.16
CA GLN A 26 -8.25 -8.35 -5.60
C GLN A 26 -6.89 -8.96 -5.93
N LYS A 27 -6.90 -10.20 -6.42
CA LYS A 27 -5.71 -10.98 -6.79
C LYS A 27 -5.40 -10.78 -8.27
N VAL A 28 -4.12 -10.73 -8.58
CA VAL A 28 -3.57 -10.72 -9.93
C VAL A 28 -2.83 -12.02 -10.15
N TYR A 29 -3.03 -12.63 -11.32
CA TYR A 29 -2.26 -13.79 -11.74
C TYR A 29 -0.84 -13.37 -12.11
N LEU A 30 0.16 -14.03 -11.53
CA LEU A 30 1.57 -13.68 -11.69
C LEU A 30 2.38 -14.76 -12.42
N GLY A 31 1.73 -15.84 -12.86
CA GLY A 31 2.36 -16.96 -13.54
C GLY A 31 2.22 -18.28 -12.78
N GLU A 32 3.07 -19.24 -13.11
CA GLU A 32 3.17 -20.54 -12.44
C GLU A 32 4.58 -20.73 -11.88
N TYR A 33 4.68 -21.35 -10.71
CA TYR A 33 5.95 -21.75 -10.10
C TYR A 33 5.82 -23.18 -9.57
N GLU A 34 6.70 -24.07 -10.01
CA GLU A 34 6.67 -25.51 -9.65
C GLU A 34 5.29 -26.15 -9.91
N GLY A 35 4.64 -25.80 -11.04
CA GLY A 35 3.32 -26.31 -11.41
C GLY A 35 2.16 -25.74 -10.58
N ASN A 36 2.42 -24.74 -9.73
CA ASN A 36 1.39 -24.06 -8.94
C ASN A 36 1.14 -22.66 -9.48
N ARG A 37 -0.14 -22.36 -9.73
CA ARG A 37 -0.63 -21.01 -10.01
C ARG A 37 -0.20 -20.05 -8.90
N MET A 38 0.52 -19.01 -9.26
CA MET A 38 0.91 -17.92 -8.37
C MET A 38 -0.04 -16.74 -8.55
N GLU A 39 -0.64 -16.32 -7.44
CA GLU A 39 -1.45 -15.11 -7.38
C GLU A 39 -0.91 -14.18 -6.29
N GLY A 40 -1.06 -12.89 -6.52
CA GLY A 40 -0.64 -11.89 -5.55
C GLY A 40 -1.54 -10.67 -5.53
N VAL A 41 -1.45 -9.94 -4.43
CA VAL A 41 -2.18 -8.69 -4.23
C VAL A 41 -1.20 -7.54 -4.43
N LEU A 42 -1.51 -6.67 -5.39
CA LEU A 42 -0.71 -5.48 -5.68
C LEU A 42 -0.91 -4.41 -4.60
N THR A 43 0.19 -3.90 -4.06
CA THR A 43 0.17 -2.91 -2.98
C THR A 43 1.24 -1.85 -3.17
N GLY A 44 0.97 -0.62 -2.73
CA GLY A 44 1.99 0.41 -2.62
C GLY A 44 2.68 0.38 -1.26
N GLN A 45 3.99 0.48 -1.26
CA GLN A 45 4.81 0.36 -0.07
C GLN A 45 5.70 1.59 0.09
N PHE A 46 5.43 2.39 1.11
CA PHE A 46 6.26 3.52 1.50
C PHE A 46 7.46 3.06 2.32
N ALA A 47 8.62 3.63 2.02
CA ALA A 47 9.82 3.50 2.84
C ALA A 47 9.59 4.09 4.23
N HIS A 48 10.30 3.57 5.24
CA HIS A 48 10.15 4.01 6.62
C HIS A 48 10.60 5.47 6.83
N GLN A 49 11.62 5.90 6.11
CA GLN A 49 12.23 7.22 6.26
C GLN A 49 11.81 8.16 5.12
N THR A 50 11.71 9.45 5.43
CA THR A 50 11.60 10.51 4.43
C THR A 50 12.96 10.86 3.86
N GLY A 51 13.01 11.18 2.57
CA GLY A 51 14.18 11.83 1.96
C GLY A 51 13.97 13.34 1.86
N GLU A 52 15.01 14.06 1.42
CA GLU A 52 14.93 15.49 1.12
C GLU A 52 15.52 15.78 -0.26
N PHE A 53 14.87 16.63 -1.03
CA PHE A 53 15.36 17.12 -2.31
C PHE A 53 15.11 18.62 -2.43
N LYS A 54 16.19 19.40 -2.59
CA LYS A 54 16.14 20.87 -2.68
C LYS A 54 15.36 21.54 -1.54
N GLY A 55 15.54 21.07 -0.30
CA GLY A 55 14.83 21.61 0.87
C GLY A 55 13.39 21.12 1.04
N VAL A 56 12.92 20.20 0.19
CA VAL A 56 11.56 19.65 0.25
C VAL A 56 11.62 18.17 0.62
N LYS A 57 10.95 17.81 1.72
CA LYS A 57 10.84 16.41 2.16
C LYS A 57 9.93 15.60 1.22
N TYR A 58 10.29 14.33 1.01
CA TYR A 58 9.54 13.39 0.21
C TYR A 58 9.46 12.00 0.85
N ALA A 59 8.45 11.23 0.45
CA ALA A 59 8.33 9.81 0.75
C ALA A 59 8.69 8.98 -0.48
N ALA A 60 9.53 7.96 -0.33
CA ALA A 60 9.78 6.98 -1.38
C ALA A 60 8.73 5.86 -1.33
N MET A 61 8.19 5.47 -2.47
CA MET A 61 7.17 4.42 -2.58
C MET A 61 7.50 3.47 -3.73
N LYS A 62 7.21 2.19 -3.56
CA LYS A 62 7.30 1.20 -4.64
C LYS A 62 6.06 0.32 -4.66
N TYR A 63 5.85 -0.39 -5.75
CA TYR A 63 4.84 -1.43 -5.82
C TYR A 63 5.44 -2.80 -5.54
N ASP A 64 4.68 -3.60 -4.79
CA ASP A 64 5.01 -4.98 -4.47
C ASP A 64 3.77 -5.87 -4.69
N TYR A 65 4.02 -7.13 -5.03
CA TYR A 65 3.04 -8.21 -4.99
C TYR A 65 3.21 -9.02 -3.71
N ASN A 66 2.13 -9.14 -2.94
CA ASN A 66 2.07 -10.00 -1.77
C ASN A 66 1.50 -11.35 -2.21
N ILE A 67 2.33 -12.39 -2.14
CA ILE A 67 2.05 -13.72 -2.68
C ILE A 67 1.43 -14.61 -1.61
N PHE A 68 0.40 -15.35 -1.99
CA PHE A 68 -0.28 -16.31 -1.13
C PHE A 68 -0.20 -17.71 -1.73
N ASP A 69 -0.32 -18.73 -0.88
CA ASP A 69 -0.53 -20.10 -1.35
C ASP A 69 -2.00 -20.37 -1.69
N LYS A 70 -2.29 -21.61 -2.14
CA LYS A 70 -3.64 -22.07 -2.49
C LYS A 70 -4.62 -22.07 -1.31
N GLU A 71 -4.11 -22.08 -0.08
CA GLU A 71 -4.91 -22.06 1.14
C GLU A 71 -5.13 -20.63 1.68
N GLY A 72 -4.56 -19.63 1.02
CA GLY A 72 -4.66 -18.22 1.39
C GLY A 72 -3.64 -17.75 2.44
N HIS A 73 -2.63 -18.53 2.77
CA HIS A 73 -1.56 -18.07 3.65
C HIS A 73 -0.57 -17.19 2.90
N PHE A 74 -0.15 -16.09 3.53
CA PHE A 74 0.92 -15.25 3.01
C PHE A 74 2.25 -16.00 2.97
N ARG A 75 2.98 -15.89 1.86
CA ARG A 75 4.25 -16.59 1.63
C ARG A 75 5.44 -15.64 1.48
N ARG A 76 5.32 -14.63 0.62
CA ARG A 76 6.43 -13.72 0.33
C ARG A 76 5.96 -12.42 -0.33
N ILE A 77 6.88 -11.47 -0.38
CA ILE A 77 6.74 -10.21 -1.12
C ILE A 77 7.66 -10.30 -2.35
N VAL A 78 7.15 -9.91 -3.51
CA VAL A 78 7.92 -9.79 -4.75
C VAL A 78 7.78 -8.37 -5.29
N SER A 79 8.89 -7.75 -5.69
CA SER A 79 8.86 -6.42 -6.31
C SER A 79 8.02 -6.44 -7.58
N ALA A 80 7.07 -5.52 -7.71
CA ALA A 80 6.24 -5.41 -8.91
C ALA A 80 6.97 -4.60 -9.99
N GLN A 81 8.02 -5.18 -10.59
CA GLN A 81 8.86 -4.50 -11.58
C GLN A 81 8.09 -4.02 -12.81
N ASP A 82 6.98 -4.68 -13.15
CA ASP A 82 6.07 -4.29 -14.24
C ASP A 82 5.27 -3.01 -13.94
N LYS A 83 5.24 -2.54 -12.69
CA LYS A 83 4.58 -1.29 -12.25
C LYS A 83 5.53 -0.11 -12.10
N GLY A 84 6.75 -0.25 -12.63
CA GLY A 84 7.79 0.78 -12.58
C GLY A 84 8.67 0.69 -11.33
N GLY A 85 9.64 1.61 -11.26
CA GLY A 85 10.60 1.69 -10.16
C GLY A 85 10.07 2.43 -8.93
N VAL A 86 11.00 2.84 -8.06
CA VAL A 86 10.70 3.68 -6.89
C VAL A 86 10.15 5.03 -7.35
N GLN A 87 9.03 5.42 -6.75
CA GLN A 87 8.37 6.71 -6.94
C GLN A 87 8.69 7.65 -5.79
N VAL A 88 8.82 8.94 -6.11
CA VAL A 88 9.03 10.01 -5.15
C VAL A 88 7.72 10.76 -4.96
N ILE A 89 7.21 10.78 -3.74
CA ILE A 89 5.93 11.39 -3.38
C ILE A 89 6.19 12.63 -2.52
N PHE A 90 5.69 13.77 -2.99
CA PHE A 90 5.75 15.04 -2.27
C PHE A 90 4.36 15.39 -1.73
N LYS A 91 4.31 16.04 -0.57
CA LYS A 91 3.05 16.47 0.07
C LYS A 91 2.20 17.34 -0.86
N GLN A 92 2.85 18.16 -1.69
CA GLN A 92 2.23 19.17 -2.55
C GLN A 92 1.81 18.62 -3.92
N ALA A 93 2.08 17.34 -4.19
CA ALA A 93 1.75 16.70 -5.45
C ALA A 93 0.70 15.59 -5.21
N PRO A 94 -0.36 15.52 -6.04
CA PRO A 94 -1.34 14.45 -5.92
C PRO A 94 -0.67 13.11 -6.18
N VAL A 95 -0.97 12.12 -5.34
CA VAL A 95 -0.44 10.76 -5.51
C VAL A 95 -0.86 10.18 -6.88
N LYS A 96 0.10 9.64 -7.62
CA LYS A 96 -0.16 8.83 -8.81
C LYS A 96 -0.14 7.36 -8.40
N TYR A 97 -1.15 6.59 -8.76
CA TYR A 97 -1.16 5.16 -8.46
C TYR A 97 -1.75 4.26 -9.53
N GLU A 98 -1.25 3.02 -9.57
CA GLU A 98 -1.45 2.00 -10.61
C GLU A 98 -2.67 1.09 -10.35
N GLY A 99 -3.79 1.65 -9.89
CA GLY A 99 -4.98 0.89 -9.54
C GLY A 99 -6.25 1.40 -10.23
N ASN A 100 -7.05 0.48 -10.78
CA ASN A 100 -8.40 0.77 -11.32
C ASN A 100 -9.48 0.88 -10.22
N SER A 101 -9.07 1.15 -8.98
CA SER A 101 -9.97 1.20 -7.85
C SER A 101 -10.20 2.64 -7.43
N ASP A 102 -11.46 3.04 -7.39
CA ASP A 102 -11.88 4.33 -6.82
C ASP A 102 -11.74 4.36 -5.30
N ARG A 103 -11.38 3.25 -4.66
CA ARG A 103 -11.19 3.15 -3.22
C ARG A 103 -9.79 2.69 -2.87
N VAL A 104 -9.14 3.48 -2.02
CA VAL A 104 -7.78 3.21 -1.58
C VAL A 104 -7.71 3.18 -0.07
N TRP A 105 -7.17 2.08 0.45
CA TRP A 105 -6.83 1.95 1.86
C TRP A 105 -5.38 2.35 2.08
N VAL A 106 -5.13 3.17 3.10
CA VAL A 106 -3.79 3.59 3.54
C VAL A 106 -3.62 3.19 4.99
N PHE A 107 -2.68 2.29 5.26
CA PHE A 107 -2.35 1.75 6.58
C PHE A 107 -1.01 2.31 7.06
N LEU A 108 -1.03 3.11 8.12
CA LEU A 108 0.14 3.77 8.70
C LEU A 108 0.37 3.26 10.12
N THR A 109 1.29 2.31 10.28
CA THR A 109 1.63 1.69 11.56
C THR A 109 2.95 2.23 12.07
N ARG A 110 2.99 2.77 13.30
CA ARG A 110 4.18 3.41 13.91
C ARG A 110 4.91 4.31 12.91
N CYS A 111 4.14 5.12 12.20
CA CYS A 111 4.61 5.96 11.12
C CYS A 111 5.09 7.29 11.70
N GLU A 112 6.28 7.72 11.32
CA GLU A 112 6.83 9.03 11.71
C GLU A 112 5.93 10.15 11.20
N GLU A 113 5.82 11.24 11.98
CA GLU A 113 4.89 12.34 11.68
C GLU A 113 5.15 13.00 10.32
N ASP A 114 6.42 13.20 9.96
CA ASP A 114 6.79 13.78 8.66
C ASP A 114 6.36 12.88 7.49
N LEU A 115 6.60 11.57 7.59
CA LEU A 115 6.20 10.61 6.58
C LEU A 115 4.67 10.57 6.44
N LYS A 116 3.98 10.53 7.58
CA LYS A 116 2.51 10.56 7.64
C LYS A 116 1.96 11.83 6.98
N ASP A 117 2.50 12.99 7.30
CA ASP A 117 2.07 14.28 6.74
C ASP A 117 2.24 14.34 5.21
N ILE A 118 3.36 13.81 4.68
CA ILE A 118 3.58 13.70 3.24
C ILE A 118 2.54 12.78 2.58
N ILE A 119 2.36 11.58 3.13
CA ILE A 119 1.43 10.58 2.56
C ILE A 119 0.01 11.13 2.57
N LEU A 120 -0.49 11.55 3.74
CA LEU A 120 -1.87 12.02 3.88
C LEU A 120 -2.14 13.29 3.09
N GLY A 121 -1.16 14.19 2.99
CA GLY A 121 -1.24 15.38 2.14
C GLY A 121 -1.36 15.02 0.65
N ALA A 122 -0.47 14.14 0.15
CA ALA A 122 -0.49 13.72 -1.25
C ALA A 122 -1.77 12.97 -1.65
N PHE A 123 -2.30 12.12 -0.76
CA PHE A 123 -3.59 11.46 -0.97
C PHE A 123 -4.76 12.44 -0.86
N GLY A 124 -4.73 13.36 0.09
CA GLY A 124 -5.77 14.38 0.31
C GLY A 124 -5.91 15.39 -0.83
N LEU A 125 -4.86 15.59 -1.64
CA LEU A 125 -4.94 16.40 -2.86
C LEU A 125 -5.72 15.71 -3.98
N ARG A 126 -5.87 14.39 -3.95
CA ARG A 126 -6.51 13.60 -5.01
C ARG A 126 -7.86 13.03 -4.61
N GLY A 127 -8.02 12.63 -3.35
CA GLY A 127 -9.22 11.95 -2.87
C GLY A 127 -9.70 12.49 -1.54
N LYS A 128 -10.92 12.09 -1.19
CA LYS A 128 -11.54 12.43 0.09
C LYS A 128 -11.49 11.24 1.03
N VAL A 129 -11.08 11.47 2.29
CA VAL A 129 -11.22 10.45 3.34
C VAL A 129 -12.71 10.21 3.61
N ILE A 130 -13.15 8.97 3.47
CA ILE A 130 -14.53 8.53 3.76
C ILE A 130 -14.62 7.66 5.00
N MET A 131 -13.49 7.15 5.50
CA MET A 131 -13.40 6.44 6.77
C MET A 131 -11.99 6.62 7.34
N GLU A 132 -11.90 6.79 8.66
CA GLU A 132 -10.64 6.78 9.38
C GLU A 132 -10.75 5.97 10.68
N PHE A 133 -9.66 5.30 11.03
CA PHE A 133 -9.48 4.64 12.32
C PHE A 133 -8.11 5.04 12.88
N LYS A 134 -8.08 5.49 14.13
CA LYS A 134 -6.87 5.96 14.81
C LYS A 134 -6.74 5.21 16.13
N GLY A 135 -5.80 4.28 16.19
CA GLY A 135 -5.44 3.55 17.40
C GLY A 135 -4.01 3.86 17.84
N ASP A 136 -3.63 3.33 19.00
CA ASP A 136 -2.26 3.46 19.49
C ASP A 136 -1.29 2.69 18.58
N GLY A 137 -0.39 3.44 17.92
CA GLY A 137 0.57 2.89 16.98
C GLY A 137 0.03 2.48 15.60
N ALA A 138 -1.26 2.65 15.29
CA ALA A 138 -1.80 2.35 13.95
C ALA A 138 -2.93 3.30 13.52
N GLN A 139 -2.82 3.83 12.31
CA GLN A 139 -3.82 4.72 11.71
C GLN A 139 -4.19 4.19 10.32
N ILE A 140 -5.48 4.11 10.03
CA ILE A 140 -6.02 3.54 8.80
C ILE A 140 -6.96 4.56 8.18
N TYR A 141 -6.82 4.77 6.87
CA TYR A 141 -7.64 5.70 6.11
C TYR A 141 -8.20 5.00 4.88
N LEU A 142 -9.48 5.21 4.61
CA LEU A 142 -10.11 4.87 3.34
C LEU A 142 -10.38 6.15 2.57
N TYR A 143 -9.77 6.26 1.40
CA TYR A 143 -9.99 7.34 0.45
C TYR A 143 -10.96 6.91 -0.64
N ASP A 144 -11.84 7.83 -1.00
CA ASP A 144 -12.58 7.83 -2.26
C ASP A 144 -11.83 8.71 -3.27
N MET A 145 -11.39 8.08 -4.36
CA MET A 145 -10.56 8.62 -5.43
C MET A 145 -11.37 8.88 -6.72
N SER A 146 -12.70 8.74 -6.69
CA SER A 146 -13.60 8.91 -7.84
C SER A 146 -13.69 10.35 -8.35
N ARG A 147 -13.23 11.34 -7.57
CA ARG A 147 -13.23 12.75 -7.99
C ARG A 147 -11.98 13.06 -8.81
N ARG A 148 -12.19 13.34 -10.10
CA ARG A 148 -11.21 13.93 -11.02
C ARG A 148 -11.51 15.41 -11.22
#